data_AF-A0A1G3A2W1-F1
#
_entry.id   AF-A0A1G3A2W1-F1
#
_cell.length_a   1.000
_cell.length_b   1.000
_cell.length_c   1.000
_cell.angle_alpha   90.00
_cell.angle_beta   90.00
_cell.angle_gamma   90.00
#
_symmetry.space_group_name_H-M   'P 1'
#
loop_
_entity.id
_entity.type
_entity.pdbx_description
1 polymer ?
#
loop_
_entity_poly.entity_id
_entity_poly.type
_entity_poly.pdbx_seq_one_letter_code
_entity_poly.pdbx_strand_id
1 'polypeptide(L)'
;MIESEGKTAAVVDIQGPVQEGTKSYVEFLRQVINQVKDGQVEKIGEQVIDGQKAIGFVGKGQNEAVTIWADPKTAHPIRIELQVGRMFTVMKNFQFDAPVDASLVSMDAPAGYQLKEAAFDLTSATEQDFVKSLKIWAEILGEVTFPDAVGTEAAMKAMSTLIQKLTQMQVSEEEGTQIGMTFGKGMLFHQLLDTGGADWHYAGSGVKLGDASKPIFWYQPQGSQTYRVIYGDLTVKDVAPDNLPK
;
A
#
# COMPACT_ATOMS: atom_id res chain seq x y z
N MET A 1 0.92 6.04 -34.10
CA MET A 1 1.95 6.62 -33.21
C MET A 1 1.30 7.78 -32.50
N ILE A 2 1.06 7.68 -31.20
CA ILE A 2 0.56 8.80 -30.40
C ILE A 2 1.81 9.41 -29.76
N GLU A 3 2.42 10.36 -30.46
CA GLU A 3 3.36 11.28 -29.83
C GLU A 3 2.51 12.33 -29.13
N SER A 4 2.32 12.20 -27.82
CA SER A 4 1.82 13.28 -26.99
C SER A 4 2.97 14.28 -26.76
N GLU A 5 2.68 15.56 -26.97
CA GLU A 5 3.56 16.69 -26.72
C GLU A 5 4.20 16.62 -25.32
N GLY A 6 5.53 16.81 -25.25
CA GLY A 6 6.31 16.98 -24.02
C GLY A 6 6.46 15.73 -23.14
N LYS A 7 7.57 14.99 -23.27
CA LYS A 7 7.92 13.95 -22.28
C LYS A 7 8.27 14.63 -20.96
N THR A 8 7.65 14.21 -19.86
CA THR A 8 7.86 14.79 -18.52
C THR A 8 8.36 13.74 -17.55
N ALA A 9 9.33 14.12 -16.71
CA ALA A 9 9.80 13.32 -15.58
C ALA A 9 9.43 14.05 -14.30
N ALA A 10 9.00 13.33 -13.27
CA ALA A 10 8.68 13.89 -11.98
C ALA A 10 9.54 13.24 -10.90
N VAL A 11 10.19 14.06 -10.08
CA VAL A 11 10.77 13.61 -8.81
C VAL A 11 9.74 13.88 -7.73
N VAL A 12 9.32 12.82 -7.05
CA VAL A 12 8.34 12.88 -5.98
C VAL A 12 9.05 12.63 -4.67
N ASP A 13 9.13 13.66 -3.84
CA ASP A 13 9.60 13.52 -2.47
C ASP A 13 8.46 12.96 -1.60
N ILE A 14 8.48 11.64 -1.37
CA ILE A 14 7.48 10.97 -0.54
C ILE A 14 7.88 11.16 0.92
N GLN A 15 7.14 12.02 1.62
CA GLN A 15 7.28 12.28 3.04
C GLN A 15 6.21 11.49 3.84
N GLY A 16 6.38 11.36 5.16
CA GLY A 16 5.32 10.91 6.08
C GLY A 16 5.22 9.38 6.27
N PRO A 17 4.04 8.82 6.60
CA PRO A 17 3.89 7.43 7.05
C PRO A 17 4.41 6.37 6.05
N VAL A 18 4.36 6.68 4.75
CA VAL A 18 4.94 5.81 3.69
C VAL A 18 6.46 5.77 3.78
N GLN A 19 7.09 6.92 4.06
CA GLN A 19 8.52 7.03 4.27
C GLN A 19 8.94 6.35 5.58
N GLU A 20 8.18 6.54 6.66
CA GLU A 20 8.42 5.87 7.94
C GLU A 20 8.23 4.35 7.84
N GLY A 21 7.18 3.88 7.18
CA GLY A 21 6.92 2.45 6.98
C GLY A 21 7.99 1.75 6.14
N THR A 22 8.49 2.42 5.08
CA THR A 22 9.58 1.85 4.24
C THR A 22 10.94 1.89 4.93
N LYS A 23 11.25 2.96 5.69
CA LYS A 23 12.47 3.01 6.54
C LYS A 23 12.43 1.94 7.62
N SER A 24 11.31 1.86 8.34
CA SER A 24 11.09 0.87 9.40
C SER A 24 11.24 -0.56 8.87
N TYR A 25 10.77 -0.85 7.65
CA TYR A 25 10.90 -2.18 7.05
C TYR A 25 12.35 -2.61 6.80
N VAL A 26 13.15 -1.75 6.13
CA VAL A 26 14.56 -2.05 5.83
C VAL A 26 15.38 -2.09 7.12
N GLU A 27 15.06 -1.21 8.07
CA GLU A 27 15.69 -1.19 9.39
C GLU A 27 15.34 -2.43 10.21
N PHE A 28 14.08 -2.88 10.22
CA PHE A 28 13.64 -4.09 10.91
C PHE A 28 14.36 -5.32 10.34
N LEU A 29 14.36 -5.49 9.02
CA LEU A 29 15.10 -6.60 8.39
C LEU A 29 16.59 -6.53 8.73
N ARG A 30 17.21 -5.34 8.67
CA ARG A 30 18.61 -5.16 9.03
C ARG A 30 18.86 -5.49 10.51
N GLN A 31 17.96 -5.10 11.40
CA GLN A 31 18.03 -5.40 12.83
C GLN A 31 17.98 -6.91 13.05
N VAL A 32 17.01 -7.61 12.46
CA VAL A 32 16.92 -9.07 12.62
C VAL A 32 18.12 -9.76 12.01
N ILE A 33 18.60 -9.33 10.84
CA ILE A 33 19.84 -9.87 10.24
C ILE A 33 21.04 -9.66 11.17
N ASN A 34 21.16 -8.52 11.85
CA ASN A 34 22.22 -8.30 12.82
C ASN A 34 22.05 -9.20 14.06
N GLN A 35 20.83 -9.35 14.58
CA GLN A 35 20.55 -10.28 15.68
C GLN A 35 20.86 -11.74 15.29
N VAL A 36 20.68 -12.13 14.02
CA VAL A 36 21.12 -13.44 13.51
C VAL A 36 22.63 -13.59 13.63
N LYS A 37 23.40 -12.57 13.22
CA LYS A 37 24.87 -12.58 13.33
C LYS A 37 25.32 -12.68 14.79
N ASP A 38 24.62 -12.02 15.69
CA ASP A 38 24.92 -11.99 17.12
C ASP A 38 24.38 -13.22 17.88
N GLY A 39 23.69 -14.15 17.20
CA GLY A 39 23.13 -15.36 17.78
C GLY A 39 21.91 -15.13 18.69
N GLN A 40 21.24 -13.99 18.56
CA GLN A 40 20.12 -13.55 19.41
C GLN A 40 18.73 -13.91 18.86
N VAL A 41 18.66 -14.62 17.74
CA VAL A 41 17.42 -15.12 17.14
C VAL A 41 17.21 -16.60 17.43
N GLU A 42 15.96 -17.03 17.42
CA GLU A 42 15.62 -18.45 17.64
C GLU A 42 16.00 -19.27 16.40
N LYS A 43 16.87 -20.26 16.57
CA LYS A 43 17.20 -21.23 15.52
C LYS A 43 16.13 -22.31 15.48
N ILE A 44 15.43 -22.45 14.36
CA ILE A 44 14.29 -23.38 14.20
C ILE A 44 14.67 -24.71 13.54
N GLY A 45 15.96 -24.91 13.25
CA GLY A 45 16.50 -26.19 12.77
C GLY A 45 16.85 -26.21 11.29
N GLU A 46 17.00 -27.41 10.74
CA GLU A 46 17.33 -27.63 9.33
C GLU A 46 16.08 -28.06 8.56
N GLN A 47 15.89 -27.53 7.35
CA GLN A 47 14.80 -27.91 6.46
C GLN A 47 15.26 -27.85 5.00
N VAL A 48 14.60 -28.60 4.13
CA VAL A 48 14.76 -28.44 2.67
C VAL A 48 13.83 -27.33 2.21
N ILE A 49 14.40 -26.26 1.67
CA ILE A 49 13.69 -25.08 1.14
C ILE A 49 14.05 -24.95 -0.32
N ASP A 50 13.06 -24.93 -1.22
CA ASP A 50 13.25 -24.83 -2.67
C ASP A 50 14.29 -25.83 -3.23
N GLY A 51 14.31 -27.04 -2.67
CA GLY A 51 15.23 -28.12 -3.06
C GLY A 51 16.65 -28.03 -2.48
N GLN A 52 16.93 -27.02 -1.65
CA GLN A 52 18.22 -26.80 -1.01
C GLN A 52 18.14 -27.01 0.50
N LYS A 53 19.18 -27.60 1.09
CA LYS A 53 19.27 -27.71 2.55
C LYS A 53 19.51 -26.33 3.13
N ALA A 54 18.67 -25.91 4.08
CA ALA A 54 18.74 -24.61 4.73
C ALA A 54 18.69 -24.74 6.25
N ILE A 55 19.27 -23.76 6.95
CA ILE A 55 19.11 -23.55 8.40
C ILE A 55 18.16 -22.38 8.61
N GLY A 56 17.13 -22.58 9.42
CA GLY A 56 16.12 -21.57 9.72
C GLY A 56 16.43 -20.78 10.98
N PHE A 57 16.15 -19.48 10.92
CA PHE A 57 16.21 -18.53 12.03
C PHE A 57 14.94 -17.69 12.06
N VAL A 58 14.33 -17.51 13.23
CA VAL A 58 13.13 -16.69 13.39
C VAL A 58 13.39 -15.50 14.31
N GLY A 59 13.03 -14.31 13.83
CA GLY A 59 12.95 -13.07 14.61
C GLY A 59 11.49 -12.64 14.72
N LYS A 60 11.07 -12.23 15.92
CA LYS A 60 9.69 -11.77 16.19
C LYS A 60 9.72 -10.36 16.76
N GLY A 61 8.93 -9.47 16.19
CA GLY A 61 8.58 -8.16 16.74
C GLY A 61 7.19 -8.17 17.36
N GLN A 62 6.62 -6.99 17.61
CA GLN A 62 5.31 -6.86 18.24
C GLN A 62 4.17 -7.29 17.30
N ASN A 63 4.20 -6.88 16.03
CA ASN A 63 3.18 -7.17 15.00
C ASN A 63 3.78 -7.81 13.73
N GLU A 64 5.03 -8.24 13.81
CA GLU A 64 5.80 -8.71 12.67
C GLU A 64 6.66 -9.92 13.05
N ALA A 65 6.89 -10.80 12.09
CA ALA A 65 7.79 -11.94 12.24
C ALA A 65 8.53 -12.17 10.94
N VAL A 66 9.82 -12.50 11.04
CA VAL A 66 10.65 -12.86 9.89
C VAL A 66 11.28 -14.21 10.13
N THR A 67 11.21 -15.08 9.13
CA THR A 67 11.95 -16.34 9.08
C THR A 67 12.97 -16.25 7.96
N ILE A 68 14.24 -16.45 8.31
CA ILE A 68 15.35 -16.47 7.37
C ILE A 68 15.83 -17.91 7.23
N TRP A 69 15.76 -18.42 6.01
CA TRP A 69 16.31 -19.72 5.63
C TRP A 69 17.63 -19.50 4.91
N ALA A 70 18.74 -19.85 5.55
CA ALA A 70 20.09 -19.61 5.05
C ALA A 70 20.78 -20.89 4.57
N ASP A 71 21.61 -20.77 3.54
CA ASP A 71 22.50 -21.84 3.09
C ASP A 71 23.53 -22.14 4.20
N PRO A 72 23.70 -23.41 4.62
CA PRO A 72 24.57 -23.76 5.74
C PRO A 72 26.07 -23.58 5.44
N LYS A 73 26.46 -23.45 4.16
CA LYS A 73 27.86 -23.28 3.73
C LYS A 73 28.22 -21.81 3.54
N THR A 74 27.36 -21.03 2.89
CA THR A 74 27.64 -19.63 2.54
C THR A 74 27.04 -18.63 3.54
N ALA A 75 26.11 -19.09 4.39
CA ALA A 75 25.28 -18.25 5.26
C ALA A 75 24.41 -17.22 4.50
N HIS A 76 24.32 -17.31 3.17
CA HIS A 76 23.44 -16.45 2.39
C HIS A 76 21.98 -16.90 2.55
N PRO A 77 21.02 -15.96 2.65
CA PRO A 77 19.60 -16.31 2.66
C PRO A 77 19.21 -16.91 1.30
N ILE A 78 18.58 -18.08 1.36
CA ILE A 78 17.92 -18.73 0.23
C ILE A 78 16.48 -18.21 0.13
N ARG A 79 15.83 -18.01 1.28
CA ARG A 79 14.46 -17.52 1.40
C ARG A 79 14.29 -16.69 2.66
N ILE A 80 13.56 -15.58 2.53
CA ILE A 80 13.09 -14.78 3.66
C ILE A 80 11.57 -14.77 3.60
N GLU A 81 10.93 -15.16 4.70
CA GLU A 81 9.49 -15.14 4.87
C GLU A 81 9.17 -14.06 5.88
N LEU A 82 8.31 -13.13 5.51
CA LEU A 82 7.95 -12.00 6.34
C LEU A 82 6.44 -11.96 6.54
N GLN A 83 6.03 -11.88 7.79
CA GLN A 83 4.67 -11.61 8.19
C GLN A 83 4.62 -10.22 8.82
N VAL A 84 3.76 -9.34 8.29
CA VAL A 84 3.45 -8.02 8.90
C VAL A 84 1.94 -7.86 8.90
N GLY A 85 1.33 -7.82 10.08
CA GLY A 85 -0.13 -7.82 10.19
C GLY A 85 -0.74 -9.02 9.46
N ARG A 86 -1.59 -8.77 8.45
CA ARG A 86 -2.19 -9.82 7.59
C ARG A 86 -1.37 -10.15 6.35
N MET A 87 -0.36 -9.35 6.01
CA MET A 87 0.45 -9.53 4.82
C MET A 87 1.53 -10.58 5.05
N PHE A 88 1.64 -11.53 4.11
CA PHE A 88 2.71 -12.51 4.06
C PHE A 88 3.50 -12.36 2.76
N THR A 89 4.81 -12.15 2.88
CA THR A 89 5.72 -11.94 1.75
C THR A 89 6.81 -13.00 1.77
N VAL A 90 7.05 -13.62 0.61
CA VAL A 90 8.18 -14.53 0.41
C VAL A 90 9.18 -13.89 -0.55
N MET A 91 10.38 -13.63 -0.06
CA MET A 91 11.51 -13.17 -0.84
C MET A 91 12.44 -14.36 -1.11
N LYS A 92 12.77 -14.59 -2.39
CA LYS A 92 13.63 -15.69 -2.84
C LYS A 92 14.36 -15.31 -4.12
N ASN A 93 15.23 -16.19 -4.61
CA ASN A 93 16.06 -15.99 -5.82
C ASN A 93 17.05 -14.83 -5.66
N PHE A 94 17.66 -14.71 -4.48
CA PHE A 94 18.67 -13.70 -4.21
C PHE A 94 19.91 -13.91 -5.07
N GLN A 95 20.43 -12.83 -5.63
CA GLN A 95 21.73 -12.80 -6.28
C GLN A 95 22.64 -11.87 -5.48
N PHE A 96 23.74 -12.42 -4.98
CA PHE A 96 24.75 -11.67 -4.24
C PHE A 96 25.88 -11.26 -5.18
N ASP A 97 26.46 -10.09 -4.93
CA ASP A 97 27.59 -9.55 -5.69
C ASP A 97 27.33 -9.43 -7.20
N ALA A 98 26.07 -9.35 -7.60
CA ALA A 98 25.69 -9.10 -8.99
C ALA A 98 26.16 -7.69 -9.40
N PRO A 99 26.85 -7.53 -10.55
CA PRO A 99 27.22 -6.22 -11.03
C PRO A 99 25.95 -5.44 -11.39
N VAL A 100 25.71 -4.33 -10.70
CA VAL A 100 24.61 -3.41 -11.00
C VAL A 100 25.17 -2.23 -11.77
N ASP A 101 24.68 -2.01 -12.99
CA ASP A 101 25.00 -0.82 -13.76
C ASP A 101 24.40 0.41 -13.07
N ALA A 102 25.21 1.43 -12.81
CA ALA A 102 24.79 2.64 -12.12
C ALA A 102 23.64 3.36 -12.85
N SER A 103 23.55 3.19 -14.18
CA SER A 103 22.45 3.75 -14.97
C SER A 103 21.08 3.14 -14.64
N LEU A 104 21.02 1.92 -14.09
CA LEU A 104 19.77 1.28 -13.67
C LEU A 104 19.17 1.87 -12.39
N VAL A 105 19.98 2.60 -11.62
CA VAL A 105 19.58 3.24 -10.36
C VAL A 105 19.75 4.76 -10.40
N SER A 106 19.97 5.32 -11.60
CA SER A 106 20.03 6.78 -11.76
C SER A 106 18.64 7.39 -11.56
N MET A 107 18.61 8.50 -10.82
CA MET A 107 17.44 9.35 -10.63
C MET A 107 17.41 10.52 -11.62
N ASP A 108 18.38 10.59 -12.54
CA ASP A 108 18.43 11.64 -13.55
C ASP A 108 17.28 11.48 -14.54
N ALA A 109 16.65 12.58 -14.92
CA ALA A 109 15.64 12.58 -15.97
C ALA A 109 16.26 12.09 -17.29
N PRO A 110 15.66 11.13 -18.01
CA PRO A 110 16.18 10.68 -19.29
C PRO A 110 16.24 11.81 -20.33
N ALA A 111 17.14 11.70 -21.30
CA ALA A 111 17.27 12.71 -22.35
C ALA A 111 15.93 12.96 -23.08
N GLY A 112 15.58 14.24 -23.26
CA GLY A 112 14.33 14.67 -23.88
C GLY A 112 13.12 14.72 -22.94
N TYR A 113 13.30 14.42 -21.65
CA TYR A 113 12.29 14.66 -20.62
C TYR A 113 12.49 16.02 -19.97
N GLN A 114 11.39 16.75 -19.77
CA GLN A 114 11.38 17.95 -18.95
C GLN A 114 11.12 17.55 -17.49
N LEU A 115 12.04 17.87 -16.60
CA LEU A 115 11.85 17.66 -15.16
C LEU A 115 10.79 18.63 -14.64
N LYS A 116 9.70 18.09 -14.08
CA LYS A 116 8.73 18.84 -13.28
C LYS A 116 8.96 18.44 -11.82
N GLU A 117 9.32 19.41 -10.98
CA GLU A 117 9.28 19.20 -9.53
C GLU A 117 7.82 19.26 -9.08
N ALA A 118 7.30 18.13 -8.61
CA ALA A 118 5.97 18.05 -8.05
C ALA A 118 6.08 17.56 -6.60
N ALA A 119 5.80 18.44 -5.65
CA ALA A 119 5.69 18.06 -4.25
C ALA A 119 4.32 17.41 -4.02
N PHE A 120 4.27 16.08 -4.10
CA PHE A 120 3.09 15.33 -3.68
C PHE A 120 3.21 15.03 -2.20
N ASP A 121 2.56 15.85 -1.38
CA ASP A 121 2.39 15.56 0.03
C ASP A 121 1.44 14.37 0.21
N LEU A 122 1.98 13.16 0.27
CA LEU A 122 1.28 11.93 0.64
C LEU A 122 1.34 11.65 2.16
N THR A 123 1.87 12.59 2.96
CA THR A 123 2.06 12.42 4.42
C THR A 123 0.74 12.43 5.19
N SER A 124 -0.29 13.02 4.59
CA SER A 124 -1.51 13.49 5.27
C SER A 124 -2.76 12.77 4.77
N ALA A 125 -2.68 11.49 4.41
CA ALA A 125 -3.85 10.72 4.01
C ALA A 125 -4.89 10.68 5.15
N THR A 126 -6.05 11.29 4.92
CA THR A 126 -7.12 11.41 5.92
C THR A 126 -8.35 10.56 5.57
N GLU A 127 -9.24 10.36 6.55
CA GLU A 127 -10.58 9.82 6.31
C GLU A 127 -11.31 10.61 5.21
N GLN A 128 -11.13 11.92 5.16
CA GLN A 128 -11.76 12.76 4.15
C GLN A 128 -11.23 12.47 2.74
N ASP A 129 -9.95 12.15 2.60
CA ASP A 129 -9.38 11.74 1.29
C ASP A 129 -9.93 10.39 0.86
N PHE A 130 -10.14 9.46 1.80
CA PHE A 130 -10.80 8.19 1.52
C PHE A 130 -12.26 8.38 1.08
N VAL A 131 -13.03 9.21 1.78
CA VAL A 131 -14.41 9.57 1.38
C VAL A 131 -14.45 10.19 -0.02
N LYS A 132 -13.54 11.12 -0.33
CA LYS A 132 -13.42 11.71 -1.69
C LYS A 132 -13.04 10.66 -2.73
N SER A 133 -12.19 9.70 -2.37
CA SER A 133 -11.80 8.61 -3.28
C SER A 133 -12.95 7.65 -3.57
N LEU A 134 -13.78 7.34 -2.57
CA LEU A 134 -15.02 6.58 -2.76
C LEU A 134 -16.00 7.34 -3.68
N LYS A 135 -16.06 8.67 -3.56
CA LYS A 135 -16.84 9.52 -4.48
C LYS A 135 -16.33 9.43 -5.93
N ILE A 136 -15.03 9.61 -6.13
CA ILE A 136 -14.37 9.46 -7.45
C ILE A 136 -14.68 8.09 -8.03
N TRP A 137 -14.60 7.05 -7.20
CA TRP A 137 -14.91 5.70 -7.62
C TRP A 137 -16.35 5.59 -8.09
N ALA A 138 -17.32 6.04 -7.30
CA ALA A 138 -18.72 5.94 -7.67
C ALA A 138 -19.08 6.77 -8.91
N GLU A 139 -18.61 8.02 -8.99
CA GLU A 139 -18.97 8.95 -10.08
C GLU A 139 -18.26 8.63 -11.38
N ILE A 140 -16.95 8.34 -11.33
CA ILE A 140 -16.14 8.18 -12.53
C ILE A 140 -16.05 6.71 -12.92
N LEU A 141 -15.75 5.82 -11.97
CA LEU A 141 -15.48 4.41 -12.28
C LEU A 141 -16.76 3.56 -12.36
N GLY A 142 -17.63 3.68 -11.36
CA GLY A 142 -18.73 2.75 -11.06
C GLY A 142 -20.12 3.22 -11.50
N GLU A 143 -20.22 4.25 -12.34
CA GLU A 143 -21.50 4.73 -12.89
C GLU A 143 -22.57 4.90 -11.79
N VAL A 144 -22.28 5.72 -10.79
CA VAL A 144 -23.04 6.00 -9.55
C VAL A 144 -23.16 4.85 -8.53
N THR A 145 -22.33 3.81 -8.64
CA THR A 145 -22.25 2.73 -7.63
C THR A 145 -20.86 2.59 -7.02
N PHE A 146 -20.81 2.25 -5.74
CA PHE A 146 -19.55 1.95 -5.03
C PHE A 146 -18.95 0.62 -5.50
N PRO A 147 -17.62 0.42 -5.36
CA PRO A 147 -16.95 -0.79 -5.82
C PRO A 147 -17.45 -2.07 -5.13
N ASP A 148 -17.19 -3.22 -5.75
CA ASP A 148 -17.47 -4.50 -5.10
C ASP A 148 -16.52 -4.79 -3.92
N ALA A 149 -15.30 -4.25 -3.99
CA ALA A 149 -14.30 -4.40 -2.94
C ALA A 149 -13.38 -3.17 -2.89
N VAL A 150 -12.85 -2.91 -1.69
CA VAL A 150 -11.75 -1.97 -1.44
C VAL A 150 -10.50 -2.76 -1.04
N GLY A 151 -9.32 -2.18 -1.24
CA GLY A 151 -8.04 -2.83 -0.98
C GLY A 151 -7.01 -2.56 -2.07
N THR A 152 -5.77 -2.96 -1.83
CA THR A 152 -4.63 -2.66 -2.72
C THR A 152 -4.85 -3.16 -4.15
N GLU A 153 -5.32 -4.39 -4.32
CA GLU A 153 -5.59 -4.96 -5.65
C GLU A 153 -6.68 -4.19 -6.39
N ALA A 154 -7.80 -3.90 -5.71
CA ALA A 154 -8.90 -3.14 -6.27
C ALA A 154 -8.43 -1.73 -6.67
N ALA A 155 -7.65 -1.07 -5.81
CA ALA A 155 -7.09 0.26 -6.03
C ALA A 155 -6.17 0.31 -7.26
N MET A 156 -5.28 -0.67 -7.42
CA MET A 156 -4.38 -0.75 -8.56
C MET A 156 -5.13 -0.89 -9.88
N LYS A 157 -6.13 -1.78 -9.92
CA LYS A 157 -6.99 -1.96 -11.10
C LYS A 157 -7.76 -0.66 -11.43
N ALA A 158 -8.31 -0.04 -10.39
CA ALA A 158 -9.08 1.19 -10.51
C ALA A 158 -8.25 2.38 -11.00
N MET A 159 -6.97 2.50 -10.60
CA MET A 159 -6.11 3.58 -11.05
C MET A 159 -5.90 3.56 -12.57
N SER A 160 -5.68 2.39 -13.16
CA SER A 160 -5.55 2.25 -14.61
C SER A 160 -6.84 2.65 -15.33
N THR A 161 -7.99 2.20 -14.82
CA THR A 161 -9.31 2.57 -15.37
C THR A 161 -9.60 4.06 -15.19
N LEU A 162 -9.17 4.67 -14.08
CA LEU A 162 -9.34 6.09 -13.79
C LEU A 162 -8.62 6.94 -14.84
N ILE A 163 -7.33 6.65 -15.10
CA ILE A 163 -6.54 7.33 -16.13
C ILE A 163 -7.25 7.23 -17.48
N GLN A 164 -7.70 6.03 -17.86
CA GLN A 164 -8.41 5.82 -19.11
C GLN A 164 -9.70 6.66 -19.20
N LYS A 165 -10.53 6.68 -18.15
CA LYS A 165 -11.79 7.43 -18.14
C LYS A 165 -11.56 8.94 -18.16
N LEU A 166 -10.57 9.44 -17.43
CA LEU A 166 -10.21 10.87 -17.44
C LEU A 166 -9.76 11.31 -18.84
N THR A 167 -8.97 10.50 -19.55
CA THR A 167 -8.61 10.75 -20.94
C THR A 167 -9.84 10.76 -21.86
N GLN A 168 -10.77 9.80 -21.71
CA GLN A 168 -11.99 9.74 -22.51
C GLN A 168 -12.92 10.94 -22.27
N MET A 169 -12.97 11.43 -21.02
CA MET A 169 -13.73 12.61 -20.62
C MET A 169 -13.04 13.93 -21.02
N GLN A 170 -11.84 13.87 -21.62
CA GLN A 170 -11.04 15.05 -21.99
C GLN A 170 -10.78 16.00 -20.82
N VAL A 171 -10.61 15.43 -19.61
CA VAL A 171 -10.25 16.19 -18.42
C VAL A 171 -8.87 16.81 -18.62
N SER A 172 -8.69 18.06 -18.19
CA SER A 172 -7.39 18.75 -18.29
C SER A 172 -6.29 18.00 -17.52
N GLU A 173 -5.02 18.15 -17.93
CA GLU A 173 -3.88 17.50 -17.24
C GLU A 173 -3.84 17.87 -15.74
N GLU A 174 -4.11 19.13 -15.42
CA GLU A 174 -4.13 19.64 -14.05
C GLU A 174 -5.25 19.02 -13.21
N GLU A 175 -6.48 19.01 -13.73
CA GLU A 175 -7.63 18.42 -13.04
C GLU A 175 -7.49 16.91 -12.92
N GLY A 176 -7.01 16.23 -13.97
CA GLY A 176 -6.75 14.79 -13.96
C GLY A 176 -5.69 14.41 -12.94
N THR A 177 -4.63 15.21 -12.81
CA THR A 177 -3.60 15.03 -11.77
C THR A 177 -4.21 15.18 -10.38
N GLN A 178 -5.03 16.20 -10.15
CA GLN A 178 -5.67 16.44 -8.85
C GLN A 178 -6.65 15.30 -8.47
N ILE A 179 -7.41 14.78 -9.44
CA ILE A 179 -8.29 13.62 -9.24
C ILE A 179 -7.46 12.38 -8.90
N GLY A 180 -6.41 12.10 -9.66
CA GLY A 180 -5.52 10.96 -9.42
C GLY A 180 -4.83 11.03 -8.06
N MET A 181 -4.37 12.21 -7.65
CA MET A 181 -3.79 12.45 -6.32
C MET A 181 -4.80 12.21 -5.20
N THR A 182 -6.01 12.76 -5.34
CA THR A 182 -7.08 12.61 -4.33
C THR A 182 -7.41 11.13 -4.17
N PHE A 183 -7.57 10.41 -5.28
CA PHE A 183 -7.80 8.97 -5.30
C PHE A 183 -6.65 8.20 -4.62
N GLY A 184 -5.40 8.53 -4.95
CA GLY A 184 -4.22 7.92 -4.35
C GLY A 184 -4.13 8.12 -2.83
N LYS A 185 -4.43 9.34 -2.33
CA LYS A 185 -4.43 9.62 -0.89
C LYS A 185 -5.47 8.80 -0.13
N GLY A 186 -6.68 8.66 -0.66
CA GLY A 186 -7.68 7.83 0.00
C GLY A 186 -7.33 6.34 0.01
N MET A 187 -6.74 5.84 -1.08
CA MET A 187 -6.24 4.45 -1.11
C MET A 187 -5.10 4.23 -0.11
N LEU A 188 -4.24 5.23 0.08
CA LEU A 188 -3.20 5.19 1.11
C LEU A 188 -3.78 5.16 2.52
N PHE A 189 -4.82 5.95 2.81
CA PHE A 189 -5.51 5.90 4.10
C PHE A 189 -6.03 4.48 4.40
N HIS A 190 -6.70 3.85 3.43
CA HIS A 190 -7.17 2.46 3.56
C HIS A 190 -6.01 1.49 3.80
N GLN A 191 -4.91 1.63 3.05
CA GLN A 191 -3.73 0.79 3.24
C GLN A 191 -3.15 0.91 4.65
N LEU A 192 -3.11 2.13 5.22
CA LEU A 192 -2.65 2.35 6.59
C LEU A 192 -3.56 1.68 7.64
N LEU A 193 -4.88 1.65 7.40
CA LEU A 193 -5.80 0.90 8.27
C LEU A 193 -5.53 -0.60 8.21
N ASP A 194 -5.30 -1.14 7.02
CA ASP A 194 -5.10 -2.58 6.81
C ASP A 194 -3.76 -3.07 7.39
N THR A 195 -2.67 -2.33 7.17
CA THR A 195 -1.35 -2.69 7.72
C THR A 195 -1.20 -2.34 9.19
N GLY A 196 -1.90 -1.31 9.67
CA GLY A 196 -1.92 -0.89 11.08
C GLY A 196 -2.71 -1.83 12.00
N GLY A 197 -3.41 -2.83 11.45
CA GLY A 197 -4.20 -3.79 12.22
C GLY A 197 -5.50 -3.21 12.78
N ALA A 198 -6.00 -2.11 12.19
CA ALA A 198 -7.30 -1.57 12.58
C ALA A 198 -8.41 -2.57 12.24
N ASP A 199 -9.44 -2.64 13.09
CA ASP A 199 -10.66 -3.36 12.76
C ASP A 199 -11.46 -2.53 11.75
N TRP A 200 -11.62 -3.04 10.52
CA TRP A 200 -12.32 -2.36 9.44
C TRP A 200 -13.15 -3.34 8.63
N HIS A 201 -14.23 -2.84 8.03
CA HIS A 201 -15.15 -3.61 7.19
C HIS A 201 -15.68 -2.77 6.03
N TYR A 202 -15.94 -3.44 4.91
CA TYR A 202 -16.51 -2.85 3.71
C TYR A 202 -17.80 -3.57 3.29
N ALA A 203 -18.87 -2.80 3.08
CA ALA A 203 -20.19 -3.28 2.67
C ALA A 203 -20.77 -2.42 1.52
N GLY A 204 -19.91 -1.75 0.74
CA GLY A 204 -20.34 -0.83 -0.31
C GLY A 204 -20.75 -1.47 -1.64
N SER A 205 -20.49 -2.78 -1.85
CA SER A 205 -20.81 -3.45 -3.12
C SER A 205 -22.27 -3.23 -3.53
N GLY A 206 -22.46 -2.69 -4.74
CA GLY A 206 -23.77 -2.41 -5.34
C GLY A 206 -24.56 -1.27 -4.68
N VAL A 207 -24.03 -0.59 -3.65
CA VAL A 207 -24.67 0.57 -3.05
C VAL A 207 -24.55 1.76 -4.00
N LYS A 208 -25.65 2.51 -4.14
CA LYS A 208 -25.69 3.72 -4.98
C LYS A 208 -25.20 4.94 -4.20
N LEU A 209 -24.46 5.80 -4.89
CA LEU A 209 -24.07 7.11 -4.36
C LEU A 209 -25.32 7.93 -4.02
N GLY A 210 -25.36 8.47 -2.80
CA GLY A 210 -26.48 9.24 -2.26
C GLY A 210 -27.41 8.45 -1.33
N ASP A 211 -27.22 7.14 -1.16
CA ASP A 211 -28.03 6.35 -0.22
C ASP A 211 -27.58 6.55 1.24
N ALA A 212 -28.18 7.55 1.90
CA ALA A 212 -27.90 7.90 3.30
C ALA A 212 -28.26 6.80 4.33
N SER A 213 -29.03 5.79 3.91
CA SER A 213 -29.47 4.70 4.78
C SER A 213 -28.50 3.53 4.81
N LYS A 214 -27.59 3.45 3.83
CA LYS A 214 -26.68 2.31 3.64
C LYS A 214 -25.29 2.64 4.16
N PRO A 215 -24.82 1.98 5.24
CA PRO A 215 -23.41 2.02 5.61
C PRO A 215 -22.59 1.25 4.57
N ILE A 216 -21.49 1.84 4.11
CA ILE A 216 -20.63 1.25 3.07
C ILE A 216 -19.24 0.88 3.58
N PHE A 217 -18.78 1.52 4.65
CA PHE A 217 -17.48 1.23 5.26
C PHE A 217 -17.50 1.63 6.73
N TRP A 218 -16.85 0.87 7.58
CA TRP A 218 -16.61 1.30 8.95
C TRP A 218 -15.29 0.77 9.47
N TYR A 219 -14.70 1.51 10.40
CA TYR A 219 -13.45 1.14 11.04
C TYR A 219 -13.38 1.70 12.45
N GLN A 220 -12.58 1.05 13.30
CA GLN A 220 -12.26 1.54 14.63
C GLN A 220 -10.91 2.27 14.61
N PRO A 221 -10.87 3.60 14.83
CA PRO A 221 -9.61 4.30 15.00
C PRO A 221 -8.83 3.72 16.18
N GLN A 222 -7.50 3.71 16.08
CA GLN A 222 -6.65 3.17 17.14
C GLN A 222 -6.90 3.88 18.47
N GLY A 223 -7.17 3.10 19.53
CA GLY A 223 -7.46 3.62 20.87
C GLY A 223 -8.87 4.20 21.05
N SER A 224 -9.72 4.17 20.02
CA SER A 224 -11.12 4.62 20.11
C SER A 224 -12.02 3.54 20.72
N GLN A 225 -13.06 3.96 21.45
CA GLN A 225 -14.15 3.08 21.90
C GLN A 225 -15.33 3.05 20.91
N THR A 226 -15.31 3.92 19.90
CA THR A 226 -16.36 4.05 18.89
C THR A 226 -15.80 3.78 17.50
N TYR A 227 -16.69 3.38 16.59
CA TYR A 227 -16.40 3.18 15.19
C TYR A 227 -16.78 4.42 14.39
N ARG A 228 -16.03 4.65 13.31
CA ARG A 228 -16.35 5.61 12.25
C ARG A 228 -17.10 4.86 11.17
N VAL A 229 -18.33 5.28 10.86
CA VAL A 229 -19.17 4.65 9.82
C VAL A 229 -19.41 5.65 8.69
N ILE A 230 -19.02 5.26 7.48
CA ILE A 230 -19.24 5.99 6.24
C ILE A 230 -20.49 5.42 5.55
N TYR A 231 -21.40 6.30 5.16
CA TYR A 231 -22.65 5.94 4.49
C TYR A 231 -22.59 6.16 2.97
N GLY A 232 -23.57 5.64 2.24
CA GLY A 232 -23.67 5.74 0.78
C GLY A 232 -23.85 7.17 0.27
N ASP A 233 -24.32 8.09 1.12
CA ASP A 233 -24.32 9.53 0.87
C ASP A 233 -22.99 10.23 1.22
N LEU A 234 -21.97 9.45 1.61
CA LEU A 234 -20.64 9.89 2.02
C LEU A 234 -20.59 10.65 3.35
N THR A 235 -21.67 10.64 4.13
CA THR A 235 -21.63 11.15 5.51
C THR A 235 -20.86 10.20 6.41
N VAL A 236 -20.19 10.76 7.41
CA VAL A 236 -19.45 9.99 8.42
C VAL A 236 -20.05 10.23 9.80
N LYS A 237 -20.23 9.14 10.57
CA LYS A 237 -20.79 9.19 11.93
C LYS A 237 -19.97 8.36 12.89
N ASP A 238 -19.88 8.82 14.14
CA ASP A 238 -19.41 8.02 15.26
C ASP A 238 -20.53 7.09 15.75
N VAL A 239 -20.24 5.81 15.84
CA VAL A 239 -21.20 4.76 16.20
C VAL A 239 -20.60 3.87 17.28
N ALA A 240 -21.37 3.60 18.34
CA ALA A 240 -20.97 2.66 19.38
C ALA A 240 -20.94 1.22 18.81
N PRO A 241 -20.06 0.33 19.33
CA PRO A 241 -19.94 -1.05 18.84
C PRO A 241 -21.29 -1.80 18.77
N ASP A 242 -22.16 -1.60 19.77
CA ASP A 242 -23.49 -2.23 19.84
C ASP A 242 -24.47 -1.77 18.75
N ASN A 243 -24.19 -0.63 18.12
CA ASN A 243 -24.99 -0.01 17.05
C ASN A 243 -24.36 -0.17 15.67
N LEU A 244 -23.28 -0.97 15.56
CA LEU A 244 -22.67 -1.23 14.27
C LEU A 244 -23.66 -1.90 13.31
N PRO A 245 -23.57 -1.58 12.00
CA PRO A 245 -24.26 -2.34 10.97
C PRO A 245 -23.92 -3.83 11.09
N LYS A 246 -24.94 -4.68 11.02
CA LYS A 246 -24.80 -6.15 11.03
C LYS A 246 -24.66 -6.69 9.62
#